data_AF-A0A2V9TNC8-F1
#
_entry.id   AF-A0A2V9TNC8-F1
#
_cell.length_a   1.000
_cell.length_b   1.000
_cell.length_c   1.000
_cell.angle_alpha   90.00
_cell.angle_beta   90.00
_cell.angle_gamma   90.00
#
_symmetry.space_group_name_H-M   'P 1'
#
loop_
_entity.id
_entity.type
_entity.pdbx_description
1 polymer ?
#
loop_
_entity_poly.entity_id
_entity_poly.type
_entity_poly.pdbx_seq_one_letter_code
_entity_poly.pdbx_strand_id
1 'polypeptide(L)'
;KWGSGTGTNLSPLRSSTEGLSGGGTASGPLSFMKGFDAFAGVIKSGGKTRRAAKMVILNIDHPDIIDFIECKAKEEAKAWSLVQAGYDGSSPDSEAYSSIFFQ
;
A
#
# COMPACT_ATOMS: atom_id res chain seq x y z
N LYS A 1 14.15 11.84 5.55
CA LYS A 1 14.81 13.03 6.14
C LYS A 1 15.40 13.97 5.07
N TRP A 2 15.99 13.47 3.98
CA TRP A 2 16.70 14.29 2.95
C TRP A 2 16.16 14.18 1.50
N GLY A 3 14.90 13.80 1.33
CA GLY A 3 14.31 13.44 0.04
C GLY A 3 14.52 11.95 -0.14
N SER A 4 13.47 11.16 0.04
CA SER A 4 13.63 9.74 0.37
C SER A 4 12.65 8.89 -0.44
N GLY A 5 12.94 8.76 -1.74
CA GLY A 5 12.43 7.62 -2.50
C GLY A 5 13.19 6.36 -2.08
N THR A 6 12.51 5.27 -1.76
CA THR A 6 13.17 3.98 -1.49
C THR A 6 12.43 2.84 -2.16
N GLY A 7 13.18 1.85 -2.67
CA GLY A 7 12.64 0.60 -3.19
C GLY A 7 12.89 -0.56 -2.23
N THR A 8 11.90 -1.44 -2.04
CA THR A 8 12.04 -2.66 -1.24
C THR A 8 11.45 -3.85 -2.00
N ASN A 9 12.21 -4.94 -2.12
CA ASN A 9 11.68 -6.22 -2.60
C ASN A 9 11.11 -7.01 -1.40
N LEU A 10 9.81 -7.33 -1.44
CA LEU A 10 9.10 -8.06 -0.39
C LEU A 10 8.95 -9.56 -0.67
N SER A 11 9.48 -10.07 -1.78
CA SER A 11 9.46 -11.50 -2.12
C SER A 11 10.09 -12.43 -1.06
N PRO A 12 11.04 -11.98 -0.20
CA PRO A 12 11.50 -12.81 0.91
C PRO A 12 10.49 -12.98 2.04
N LEU A 13 9.40 -12.21 2.06
CA LEU A 13 8.34 -12.39 3.06
C LEU A 13 7.51 -13.63 2.73
N ARG A 14 7.03 -14.29 3.78
CA ARG A 14 6.13 -15.44 3.65
C ARG A 14 4.79 -15.03 3.03
N SER A 15 4.26 -15.89 2.15
CA SER A 15 2.94 -15.72 1.54
C SER A 15 1.80 -15.67 2.55
N SER A 16 0.75 -14.90 2.24
CA SER A 16 -0.50 -14.86 3.02
C SER A 16 -1.24 -16.20 3.06
N THR A 17 -0.96 -17.09 2.10
CA THR A 17 -1.57 -18.42 1.97
C THR A 17 -0.86 -19.49 2.80
N GLU A 18 0.32 -19.20 3.36
CA GLU A 18 1.11 -20.18 4.12
C GLU A 18 0.72 -20.21 5.59
N GLY A 19 0.63 -21.42 6.15
CA GLY A 19 0.34 -21.64 7.56
C GLY A 19 1.51 -21.31 8.48
N LEU A 20 1.19 -20.92 9.72
CA LEU A 20 2.16 -20.70 10.79
C LEU A 20 2.20 -21.89 11.74
N SER A 21 3.38 -22.17 12.31
CA SER A 21 3.55 -23.24 13.31
C SER A 21 2.70 -23.04 14.57
N GLY A 22 2.39 -21.79 14.92
CA GLY A 22 1.51 -21.44 16.05
C GLY A 22 0.02 -21.41 15.72
N GLY A 23 -0.37 -21.80 14.51
CA GLY A 23 -1.74 -21.68 14.02
C GLY A 23 -2.01 -20.36 13.30
N GLY A 24 -3.00 -20.37 12.40
CA GLY A 24 -3.31 -19.26 11.50
C GLY A 24 -2.43 -19.21 10.26
N THR A 25 -2.58 -18.13 9.48
CA THR A 25 -1.81 -17.87 8.26
C THR A 25 -0.91 -16.66 8.44
N ALA A 26 0.14 -16.55 7.61
CA ALA A 26 0.96 -15.35 7.60
C ALA A 26 0.17 -14.14 7.06
N SER A 27 0.62 -12.94 7.39
CA SER A 27 -0.02 -11.71 6.91
C SER A 27 0.23 -11.42 5.43
N GLY A 28 1.26 -12.01 4.82
CA GLY A 28 1.67 -11.74 3.44
C GLY A 28 2.34 -10.37 3.21
N PRO A 29 2.98 -10.17 2.05
CA PRO A 29 3.72 -8.96 1.71
C PRO A 29 2.82 -7.72 1.58
N LEU A 30 1.57 -7.88 1.12
CA LEU A 30 0.63 -6.75 0.98
C LEU A 30 0.30 -6.08 2.32
N SER A 31 0.25 -6.86 3.41
CA SER A 31 0.02 -6.30 4.75
C SER A 31 1.17 -5.40 5.20
N PHE A 32 2.42 -5.80 4.92
CA PHE A 32 3.60 -4.96 5.17
C PHE A 32 3.63 -3.75 4.24
N MET A 33 3.20 -3.90 2.98
CA MET A 33 3.08 -2.80 2.05
C MET A 33 2.11 -1.71 2.55
N LYS A 34 0.97 -2.09 3.16
CA LYS A 34 0.04 -1.12 3.79
C LYS A 34 0.72 -0.33 4.91
N GLY A 35 1.55 -1.01 5.71
CA GLY A 35 2.36 -0.33 6.74
C GLY A 35 3.33 0.67 6.12
N PHE A 36 4.07 0.29 5.08
CA PHE A 36 5.00 1.18 4.39
C PHE A 36 4.31 2.39 3.75
N ASP A 37 3.13 2.19 3.17
CA ASP A 37 2.28 3.23 2.61
C ASP A 37 1.87 4.25 3.67
N ALA A 38 1.35 3.77 4.81
CA ALA A 38 1.01 4.62 5.95
C ALA A 38 2.23 5.42 6.47
N PHE A 39 3.39 4.76 6.59
CA PHE A 39 4.62 5.47 6.98
C PHE A 39 5.05 6.53 5.97
N ALA A 40 4.84 6.30 4.67
CA ALA A 40 5.13 7.28 3.62
C ALA A 40 4.18 8.49 3.68
N GLY A 41 2.92 8.28 4.06
CA GLY A 41 1.92 9.33 4.25
C GLY A 41 2.25 10.26 5.43
N VAL A 42 2.78 9.71 6.53
CA VAL A 42 3.08 10.48 7.75
C VAL A 42 4.44 11.20 7.70
N ILE A 43 5.45 10.61 7.07
CA ILE A 43 6.82 11.15 7.08
C ILE A 43 7.06 12.09 5.90
N LYS A 44 7.12 13.39 6.16
CA LYS A 44 7.51 14.43 5.18
C LYS A 44 9.01 14.72 5.24
N SER A 45 9.60 15.03 4.10
CA SER A 45 11.05 15.27 4.03
C SER A 45 11.44 16.72 4.27
N GLY A 46 12.22 16.97 5.32
CA GLY A 46 13.10 18.14 5.42
C GLY A 46 12.43 19.50 5.28
N GLY A 47 11.22 19.67 5.80
CA GLY A 47 10.47 20.93 5.73
C GLY A 47 9.84 21.25 4.36
N LYS A 48 9.96 20.36 3.35
CA LYS A 48 9.27 20.49 2.06
C LYS A 48 7.96 19.69 2.06
N THR A 49 6.97 20.17 1.30
CA THR A 49 5.59 19.63 1.23
C THR A 49 5.46 18.25 0.58
N ARG A 50 6.53 17.69 0.01
CA ARG A 50 6.48 16.42 -0.76
C ARG A 50 6.45 15.19 0.17
N ARG A 51 5.43 14.33 0.00
CA ARG A 51 5.34 13.02 0.65
C ARG A 51 6.52 12.12 0.29
N ALA A 52 6.86 11.18 1.17
CA ALA A 52 7.86 10.16 0.86
C ALA A 52 7.35 9.26 -0.27
N ALA A 53 8.25 8.81 -1.15
CA ALA A 53 7.92 7.88 -2.24
C ALA A 53 8.44 6.48 -1.90
N LYS A 54 7.61 5.46 -2.11
CA LYS A 54 7.96 4.06 -1.88
C LYS A 54 7.71 3.26 -3.15
N MET A 55 8.73 2.51 -3.57
CA MET A 55 8.58 1.47 -4.58
C MET A 55 8.60 0.12 -3.86
N VAL A 56 7.67 -0.76 -4.21
CA VAL A 56 7.61 -2.13 -3.68
C VAL A 56 7.70 -3.08 -4.86
N ILE A 57 8.52 -4.12 -4.72
CA ILE A 57 8.73 -5.16 -5.73
C ILE A 57 8.26 -6.49 -5.14
N LEU A 58 7.55 -7.27 -5.95
CA LEU A 58 7.23 -8.66 -5.69
C LEU A 58 7.56 -9.49 -6.94
N ASN A 59 8.24 -10.61 -6.76
CA ASN A 59 8.61 -11.50 -7.85
C ASN A 59 7.38 -12.22 -8.40
N ILE A 60 7.39 -12.53 -9.71
CA ILE A 60 6.26 -13.12 -10.43
C ILE A 60 5.85 -14.51 -9.92
N ASP A 61 6.78 -15.23 -9.29
CA ASP A 61 6.60 -16.57 -8.73
C ASP A 61 6.08 -16.55 -7.28
N HIS A 62 5.94 -15.37 -6.67
CA HIS A 62 5.41 -15.26 -5.32
C HIS A 62 3.89 -15.59 -5.30
N PRO A 63 3.39 -16.39 -4.35
CA PRO A 63 1.98 -16.80 -4.36
C PRO A 63 0.98 -15.63 -4.29
N ASP A 64 1.34 -14.54 -3.60
CA ASP A 64 0.51 -13.33 -3.51
C ASP A 64 0.64 -12.37 -4.72
N ILE A 65 1.20 -12.80 -5.85
CA ILE A 65 1.46 -11.92 -7.01
C ILE A 65 0.19 -11.34 -7.64
N ILE A 66 -0.88 -12.11 -7.72
CA ILE A 66 -2.15 -11.65 -8.31
C ILE A 66 -2.73 -10.53 -7.45
N ASP A 67 -2.76 -10.73 -6.13
CA ASP A 67 -3.22 -9.69 -5.22
C ASP A 67 -2.32 -8.44 -5.28
N PHE A 68 -1.00 -8.61 -5.42
CA PHE A 68 -0.07 -7.49 -5.59
C PHE A 68 -0.36 -6.69 -6.87
N ILE A 69 -0.65 -7.35 -8.00
CA ILE A 69 -0.99 -6.69 -9.26
C ILE A 69 -2.31 -5.92 -9.14
N GLU A 70 -3.32 -6.52 -8.49
CA GLU A 70 -4.67 -5.96 -8.44
C GLU A 70 -4.87 -4.92 -7.31
N CYS A 71 -3.95 -4.85 -6.34
CA CYS A 71 -4.19 -4.12 -5.09
C CYS A 71 -4.57 -2.64 -5.29
N LYS A 72 -3.86 -1.92 -6.16
CA LYS A 72 -4.12 -0.49 -6.41
C LYS A 72 -5.48 -0.26 -7.06
N ALA A 73 -5.83 -1.07 -8.05
CA ALA A 73 -7.12 -0.98 -8.73
C ALA A 73 -8.30 -1.30 -7.79
N LYS A 74 -8.13 -2.31 -6.91
CA LYS A 74 -9.13 -2.65 -5.89
C LYS A 74 -9.33 -1.51 -4.88
N GLU A 75 -8.26 -0.83 -4.46
CA GLU A 75 -8.37 0.33 -3.56
C GLU A 75 -8.99 1.54 -4.30
N GLU A 76 -8.63 1.78 -5.55
CA GLU A 76 -9.23 2.84 -6.36
C GLU A 76 -10.74 2.66 -6.51
N ALA A 77 -11.22 1.45 -6.75
CA ALA A 77 -12.65 1.14 -6.80
C ALA A 77 -13.39 1.49 -5.48
N LYS A 78 -12.72 1.39 -4.32
CA LYS A 78 -13.28 1.83 -3.05
C LYS A 78 -13.40 3.35 -2.98
N ALA A 79 -12.37 4.08 -3.41
CA ALA A 79 -12.42 5.54 -3.50
C ALA A 79 -13.58 5.99 -4.41
N TRP A 80 -13.76 5.36 -5.57
CA TRP A 80 -14.90 5.64 -6.45
C TRP A 80 -16.26 5.42 -5.77
N SER A 81 -16.37 4.36 -4.97
CA SER A 81 -17.60 4.08 -4.20
C SER A 81 -17.88 5.17 -3.15
N LEU A 82 -16.84 5.70 -2.50
CA LEU A 82 -16.96 6.84 -1.58
C LEU A 82 -17.36 8.12 -2.33
N VAL A 83 -16.76 8.41 -3.48
CA VAL A 83 -17.13 9.57 -4.30
C VAL A 83 -18.60 9.50 -4.73
N GLN A 84 -19.09 8.32 -5.13
CA GLN A 84 -20.51 8.11 -5.46
C GLN A 84 -21.44 8.33 -4.26
N ALA A 85 -20.97 8.03 -3.04
CA ALA A 85 -21.70 8.30 -1.82
C ALA A 85 -21.65 9.79 -1.39
N GLY A 86 -20.96 10.65 -2.15
CA GLY A 86 -20.91 12.10 -1.93
C GLY A 86 -19.68 12.59 -1.17
N TYR A 87 -18.71 11.72 -0.89
CA TYR A 87 -17.44 12.13 -0.30
C TYR A 87 -16.57 12.89 -1.33
N ASP A 88 -15.75 13.82 -0.86
CA ASP A 88 -14.88 14.60 -1.75
C ASP A 88 -13.84 13.70 -2.44
N GLY A 89 -13.82 13.74 -3.77
CA GLY A 89 -12.91 13.02 -4.67
C GLY A 89 -12.09 13.94 -5.58
N SER A 90 -12.07 15.25 -5.31
CA SER A 90 -11.54 16.26 -6.23
C SER A 90 -10.01 16.28 -6.35
N SER A 91 -9.30 15.63 -5.44
CA SER A 91 -7.84 15.66 -5.31
C SER A 91 -7.32 14.34 -4.72
N PRO A 92 -6.07 13.91 -4.99
CA PRO A 92 -5.46 12.77 -4.31
C PRO A 92 -5.40 12.89 -2.77
N ASP A 93 -5.56 14.11 -2.25
CA ASP A 93 -5.58 14.38 -0.80
C ASP A 93 -7.00 14.51 -0.24
N SER A 94 -8.03 14.28 -1.04
CA SER A 94 -9.43 14.39 -0.63
C SER A 94 -9.85 13.24 0.29
N GLU A 95 -11.01 13.38 0.93
CA GLU A 95 -11.51 12.41 1.92
C GLU A 95 -11.64 10.99 1.34
N ALA A 96 -12.12 10.86 0.10
CA ALA A 96 -12.26 9.56 -0.54
C ALA A 96 -10.91 8.89 -0.84
N TYR A 97 -9.89 9.64 -1.25
CA TYR A 97 -8.58 9.08 -1.62
C TYR A 97 -7.63 8.91 -0.43
N SER A 98 -7.77 9.74 0.61
CA SER A 98 -6.96 9.63 1.84
C SER A 98 -7.37 8.48 2.76
N SER A 99 -8.52 7.85 2.50
CA SER A 99 -9.06 6.72 3.27
C SER A 99 -8.75 5.34 2.68
N ILE A 100 -8.12 5.29 1.49
CA ILE A 100 -7.71 4.04 0.83
C ILE A 100 -6.20 3.82 0.93
N PHE A 101 -5.75 2.59 0.68
CA PHE A 101 -4.32 2.25 0.68
C PHE A 101 -3.70 2.30 -0.73
N PHE A 102 -2.37 2.25 -0.77
CA PHE A 102 -1.55 2.06 -1.98
C PHE A 102 -1.60 3.19 -3.00
N GLN A 103 -1.78 4.43 -2.52
CA GLN A 103 -1.75 5.66 -3.34
C GLN A 103 -0.35 5.88 -3.97
#